data_AF-A0A7L4ZB87-F1
#
_entry.id   AF-A0A7L4ZB87-F1
#
_cell.length_a   1.000
_cell.length_b   1.000
_cell.length_c   1.000
_cell.angle_alpha   90.00
_cell.angle_beta   90.00
_cell.angle_gamma   90.00
#
_symmetry.space_group_name_H-M   'P 1'
#
loop_
_entity.id
_entity.type
_entity.pdbx_description
1 polymer ?
#
loop_
_entity_poly.entity_id
_entity_poly.type
_entity_poly.pdbx_seq_one_letter_code
_entity_poly.pdbx_strand_id
1 'polypeptide(L)'
;MVRLTGLDPAVRDSVLATPEATGLINRTAADAQALLAAPGRTAPVRLHVYCWYGRHRAVAVAAAVGAALTARGVAVDVLHFHLDRPVIHKDPTVGERCVFCQIIAGTAPATVVREWDNAVAILPLGGVTEGHVLVLPRRHVDNAVTDPHITGQTMARAAELGAELGSDLNLITSVGAAATQTVHHFHVHLVPRAAGDGLPLPWTPQT
;
A
#
# COMPACT_ATOMS: atom_id res chain seq x y z
N MET A 1 2.67 -27.84 -10.75
CA MET A 1 2.60 -27.48 -9.33
C MET A 1 1.21 -26.90 -9.07
N VAL A 2 0.40 -27.53 -8.21
CA VAL A 2 -0.98 -27.06 -7.92
C VAL A 2 -0.87 -25.69 -7.26
N ARG A 3 -1.49 -24.66 -7.86
CA ARG A 3 -1.45 -23.29 -7.36
C ARG A 3 -2.52 -23.10 -6.28
N LEU A 4 -2.18 -23.44 -5.04
CA LEU A 4 -3.07 -23.26 -3.89
C LEU A 4 -3.44 -21.77 -3.67
N THR A 5 -4.64 -21.55 -3.14
CA THR A 5 -5.31 -20.27 -2.87
C THR A 5 -5.82 -20.23 -1.44
N GLY A 6 -6.31 -19.07 -0.98
CA GLY A 6 -6.94 -18.95 0.35
C GLY A 6 -8.27 -19.69 0.51
N LEU A 7 -8.80 -20.32 -0.56
CA LEU A 7 -9.93 -21.24 -0.46
C LEU A 7 -9.48 -22.66 -0.09
N ASP A 8 -8.22 -23.01 -0.32
CA ASP A 8 -7.68 -24.32 0.03
C ASP A 8 -7.49 -24.44 1.55
N PRO A 9 -7.98 -25.52 2.20
CA PRO A 9 -7.97 -25.65 3.66
C PRO A 9 -6.61 -25.41 4.29
N ALA A 10 -5.55 -26.04 3.76
CA ALA A 10 -4.20 -25.90 4.31
C ALA A 10 -3.69 -24.45 4.30
N VAL A 11 -3.98 -23.69 3.23
CA VAL A 11 -3.59 -22.28 3.14
C VAL A 11 -4.46 -21.43 4.06
N ARG A 12 -5.78 -21.67 4.04
CA ARG A 12 -6.73 -20.94 4.87
C ARG A 12 -6.39 -21.08 6.34
N ASP A 13 -6.18 -22.30 6.82
CA ASP A 13 -5.87 -22.58 8.21
C ASP A 13 -4.53 -21.94 8.62
N SER A 14 -3.53 -21.99 7.74
CA SER A 14 -2.26 -21.29 7.95
C SER A 14 -2.43 -19.77 8.05
N VAL A 15 -3.25 -19.15 7.19
CA VAL A 15 -3.55 -17.71 7.26
C VAL A 15 -4.28 -17.37 8.55
N LEU A 16 -5.30 -18.12 8.92
CA LEU A 16 -6.15 -17.85 10.08
C LEU A 16 -5.44 -18.12 11.42
N ALA A 17 -4.38 -18.93 11.40
CA ALA A 17 -3.51 -19.14 12.56
C ALA A 17 -2.52 -17.98 12.81
N THR A 18 -2.40 -17.01 11.89
CA THR A 18 -1.50 -15.87 12.08
C THR A 18 -1.95 -15.00 13.27
N PRO A 19 -1.01 -14.41 14.04
CA PRO A 19 -1.36 -13.55 15.16
C PRO A 19 -2.38 -12.48 14.76
N GLU A 20 -3.34 -12.24 15.64
CA GLU A 20 -4.43 -11.27 15.49
C GLU A 20 -5.48 -11.54 14.39
N ALA A 21 -5.31 -12.56 13.53
CA ALA A 21 -6.25 -12.83 12.45
C ALA A 21 -7.70 -12.96 12.94
N THR A 22 -7.92 -13.77 13.99
CA THR A 22 -9.24 -13.93 14.62
C THR A 22 -9.79 -12.60 15.18
N GLY A 23 -8.93 -11.79 15.80
CA GLY A 23 -9.32 -10.50 16.35
C GLY A 23 -9.74 -9.52 15.25
N LEU A 24 -8.95 -9.46 14.16
CA LEU A 24 -9.27 -8.67 12.97
C LEU A 24 -10.62 -9.08 12.37
N ILE A 25 -10.82 -10.38 12.13
CA ILE A 25 -12.06 -10.92 11.54
C ILE A 25 -13.27 -10.55 12.39
N ASN A 26 -13.18 -10.74 13.71
CA ASN A 26 -14.28 -10.44 14.61
C ASN A 26 -14.59 -8.95 14.70
N ARG A 27 -13.58 -8.08 14.76
CA ARG A 27 -13.77 -6.63 14.75
C ARG A 27 -14.37 -6.17 13.43
N THR A 28 -13.82 -6.60 12.29
CA THR A 28 -14.37 -6.25 10.97
C THR A 28 -15.82 -6.70 10.82
N ALA A 29 -16.19 -7.89 11.29
CA ALA A 29 -17.58 -8.34 11.26
C ALA A 29 -18.48 -7.49 12.18
N ALA A 30 -18.03 -7.14 13.38
CA ALA A 30 -18.77 -6.28 14.30
C ALA A 30 -18.98 -4.86 13.72
N ASP A 31 -17.92 -4.26 13.18
CA ASP A 31 -17.97 -2.93 12.57
C ASP A 31 -18.92 -2.91 11.36
N ALA A 32 -18.86 -3.93 10.50
CA ALA A 32 -19.74 -4.05 9.35
C ALA A 32 -21.21 -4.21 9.77
N GLN A 33 -21.49 -5.01 10.81
CA GLN A 33 -22.84 -5.14 11.36
C GLN A 33 -23.35 -3.81 11.93
N ALA A 34 -22.51 -3.07 12.65
CA ALA A 34 -22.86 -1.74 13.16
C ALA A 34 -23.17 -0.75 12.03
N LEU A 35 -22.38 -0.77 10.95
CA LEU A 35 -22.62 0.06 9.76
C LEU A 35 -23.91 -0.29 9.02
N LEU A 36 -24.29 -1.56 8.99
CA LEU A 36 -25.55 -2.03 8.43
C LEU A 36 -26.75 -1.61 9.29
N ALA A 37 -26.61 -1.63 10.62
CA ALA A 37 -27.65 -1.23 11.56
C ALA A 37 -27.80 0.30 11.73
N ALA A 38 -26.93 1.09 11.11
CA ALA A 38 -26.94 2.54 11.23
C ALA A 38 -28.27 3.14 10.70
N PRO A 39 -28.92 4.07 11.44
CA PRO A 39 -30.17 4.70 11.00
C PRO A 39 -30.06 5.34 9.61
N GLY A 40 -31.10 5.16 8.80
CA GLY A 40 -31.17 5.73 7.44
C GLY A 40 -30.34 4.98 6.39
N ARG A 41 -29.70 3.85 6.73
CA ARG A 41 -28.99 3.01 5.76
C ARG A 41 -29.99 2.28 4.87
N THR A 42 -29.91 2.54 3.56
CA THR A 42 -30.70 1.84 2.52
C THR A 42 -29.84 1.05 1.54
N ALA A 43 -28.53 1.27 1.55
CA ALA A 43 -27.56 0.62 0.67
C ALA A 43 -26.77 -0.47 1.42
N PRO A 44 -26.25 -1.50 0.72
CA PRO A 44 -25.39 -2.50 1.34
C PRO A 44 -24.06 -1.90 1.81
N VAL A 45 -23.46 -2.48 2.85
CA VAL A 45 -22.07 -2.22 3.25
C VAL A 45 -21.15 -3.03 2.34
N ARG A 46 -20.21 -2.37 1.67
CA ARG A 46 -19.18 -3.01 0.85
C ARG A 46 -17.87 -3.05 1.60
N LEU A 47 -17.41 -4.24 1.93
CA LEU A 47 -16.09 -4.48 2.52
C LEU A 47 -15.13 -4.91 1.43
N HIS A 48 -14.05 -4.16 1.28
CA HIS A 48 -12.97 -4.52 0.37
C HIS A 48 -11.79 -5.07 1.16
N VAL A 49 -11.50 -6.35 0.97
CA VAL A 49 -10.40 -7.05 1.64
C VAL A 49 -9.27 -7.24 0.65
N TYR A 50 -8.08 -6.74 0.99
CA TYR A 50 -6.91 -6.84 0.15
C TYR A 50 -5.72 -7.38 0.94
N CYS A 51 -4.84 -8.06 0.22
CA CYS A 51 -3.55 -8.49 0.74
C CYS A 51 -2.55 -8.47 -0.40
N TRP A 52 -1.29 -8.50 -0.02
CA TRP A 52 -0.21 -8.69 -0.96
C TRP A 52 -0.37 -10.00 -1.76
N TYR A 53 -0.17 -9.94 -3.09
CA TYR A 53 -0.45 -10.98 -4.09
C TYR A 53 -1.91 -11.47 -4.19
N GLY A 54 -2.83 -10.99 -3.33
CA GLY A 54 -4.28 -11.13 -3.42
C GLY A 54 -4.87 -12.53 -3.27
N ARG A 55 -4.11 -13.61 -3.49
CA ARG A 55 -4.69 -14.96 -3.63
C ARG A 55 -4.78 -15.82 -2.38
N HIS A 56 -4.13 -15.42 -1.28
CA HIS A 56 -4.06 -16.22 -0.05
C HIS A 56 -4.76 -15.49 1.09
N ARG A 57 -4.10 -14.51 1.71
CA ARG A 57 -4.59 -13.88 2.94
C ARG A 57 -5.92 -13.14 2.72
N ALA A 58 -6.06 -12.36 1.66
CA ALA A 58 -7.30 -11.62 1.37
C ALA A 58 -8.47 -12.56 1.14
N VAL A 59 -8.24 -13.65 0.41
CA VAL A 59 -9.26 -14.66 0.10
C VAL A 59 -9.71 -15.36 1.39
N ALA A 60 -8.76 -15.86 2.18
CA ALA A 60 -9.07 -16.53 3.44
C ALA A 60 -9.74 -15.61 4.46
N VAL A 61 -9.26 -14.36 4.60
CA VAL A 61 -9.85 -13.37 5.51
C VAL A 61 -11.23 -12.92 5.04
N ALA A 62 -11.43 -12.66 3.75
CA ALA A 62 -12.74 -12.29 3.22
C ALA A 62 -13.77 -13.41 3.41
N ALA A 63 -13.38 -14.67 3.16
CA ALA A 63 -14.23 -15.82 3.43
C ALA A 63 -14.55 -15.96 4.92
N ALA A 64 -13.57 -15.77 5.80
CA ALA A 64 -13.77 -15.85 7.25
C ALA A 64 -14.63 -14.71 7.81
N VAL A 65 -14.46 -13.47 7.33
CA VAL A 65 -15.32 -12.33 7.67
C VAL A 65 -16.75 -12.60 7.19
N GLY A 66 -16.92 -13.12 5.97
CA GLY A 66 -18.23 -13.50 5.45
C GLY A 66 -18.91 -14.54 6.34
N ALA A 67 -18.20 -15.63 6.68
CA ALA A 67 -18.72 -16.65 7.59
C ALA A 67 -19.06 -16.08 8.98
N ALA A 68 -18.22 -15.19 9.53
CA ALA A 68 -18.45 -14.55 10.82
C ALA A 68 -19.68 -13.62 10.83
N LEU A 69 -19.99 -12.98 9.70
CA LEU A 69 -21.18 -12.16 9.49
C LEU A 69 -22.44 -13.03 9.28
N THR A 70 -22.34 -14.10 8.49
CA THR A 70 -23.43 -15.07 8.31
C THR A 70 -23.81 -15.73 9.64
N ALA A 71 -22.84 -16.07 10.49
CA ALA A 71 -23.08 -16.58 11.84
C ALA A 71 -23.81 -15.57 12.75
N ARG A 72 -23.76 -14.27 12.41
CA ARG A 72 -24.49 -13.18 13.09
C ARG A 72 -25.84 -12.87 12.44
N GLY A 73 -26.30 -13.68 11.47
CA GLY A 73 -27.57 -13.50 10.77
C GLY A 73 -27.55 -12.42 9.68
N VAL A 74 -26.36 -11.95 9.27
CA VAL A 74 -26.22 -10.98 8.18
C VAL A 74 -26.15 -11.71 6.84
N ALA A 75 -26.96 -11.28 5.87
CA ALA A 75 -26.84 -11.75 4.48
C ALA A 75 -25.56 -11.18 3.86
N VAL A 76 -24.71 -12.06 3.31
CA VAL A 76 -23.40 -11.68 2.77
C VAL A 76 -23.13 -12.42 1.47
N ASP A 77 -22.66 -11.66 0.47
CA ASP A 77 -22.05 -12.18 -0.74
C ASP A 77 -20.53 -11.96 -0.69
N VAL A 78 -19.75 -13.03 -0.86
CA VAL A 78 -18.29 -12.96 -0.94
C VAL A 78 -17.84 -13.21 -2.37
N LEU A 79 -17.22 -12.20 -2.98
CA LEU A 79 -16.68 -12.28 -4.33
C LEU A 79 -15.15 -12.22 -4.31
N HIS A 80 -14.51 -13.22 -4.90
CA HIS A 80 -13.07 -13.26 -5.10
C HIS A 80 -12.72 -12.90 -6.54
N PHE A 81 -12.23 -11.68 -6.76
CA PHE A 81 -11.78 -11.26 -8.08
C PHE A 81 -10.46 -11.93 -8.45
N HIS A 82 -10.39 -12.37 -9.71
CA HIS A 82 -9.13 -12.80 -10.35
C HIS A 82 -8.39 -13.95 -9.64
N LEU A 83 -9.10 -14.76 -8.84
CA LEU A 83 -8.51 -15.85 -8.06
C LEU A 83 -7.77 -16.88 -8.94
N ASP A 84 -8.36 -17.17 -10.09
CA ASP A 84 -7.85 -18.13 -11.08
C ASP A 84 -6.87 -17.51 -12.07
N ARG A 85 -6.70 -16.18 -12.05
CA ARG A 85 -5.70 -15.53 -12.88
C ARG A 85 -4.32 -15.84 -12.33
N PRO A 86 -3.29 -15.91 -13.19
CA PRO A 86 -1.93 -16.07 -12.70
C PRO A 86 -1.62 -14.96 -11.72
N VAL A 87 -1.03 -15.32 -10.57
CA VAL A 87 -0.35 -14.32 -9.73
C VAL A 87 0.70 -13.71 -10.64
N ILE A 88 0.46 -12.45 -11.00
CA ILE A 88 1.49 -11.64 -11.63
C ILE A 88 2.47 -11.36 -10.49
N HIS A 89 3.36 -12.33 -10.27
CA HIS A 89 4.64 -12.03 -9.68
C HIS A 89 5.18 -10.91 -10.56
N LYS A 90 5.52 -9.78 -9.95
CA LYS A 90 6.36 -8.87 -10.69
C LYS A 90 7.57 -9.66 -11.12
N ASP A 91 7.80 -9.59 -12.42
CA ASP A 91 8.97 -10.07 -13.08
C ASP A 91 10.18 -9.97 -12.13
N PRO A 92 10.74 -11.09 -11.65
CA PRO A 92 11.83 -11.08 -10.68
C PRO A 92 13.05 -10.30 -11.20
N THR A 93 13.19 -10.19 -12.52
CA THR A 93 14.24 -9.37 -13.17
C THR A 93 14.03 -7.86 -12.95
N VAL A 94 12.81 -7.41 -12.60
CA VAL A 94 12.56 -6.03 -12.19
C VAL A 94 13.10 -5.78 -10.78
N GLY A 95 12.97 -6.76 -9.87
CA GLY A 95 13.55 -6.68 -8.53
C GLY A 95 15.07 -6.58 -8.55
N GLU A 96 15.72 -7.32 -9.45
CA GLU A 96 17.17 -7.28 -9.62
C GLU A 96 17.69 -6.02 -10.32
N ARG A 97 16.89 -5.40 -11.19
CA ARG A 97 17.30 -4.18 -11.94
C ARG A 97 16.86 -2.86 -11.30
N CYS A 98 15.92 -2.90 -10.36
CA CYS A 98 15.43 -1.71 -9.68
C CYS A 98 16.24 -1.43 -8.40
N VAL A 99 16.92 -0.28 -8.34
CA VAL A 99 17.70 0.15 -7.17
C VAL A 99 16.85 0.23 -5.89
N PHE A 100 15.58 0.65 -5.98
CA PHE A 100 14.70 0.71 -4.82
C PHE A 100 14.26 -0.68 -4.34
N CYS A 101 14.03 -1.63 -5.25
CA CYS A 101 13.82 -3.02 -4.86
C CYS A 101 15.06 -3.60 -4.15
N GLN A 102 16.26 -3.31 -4.64
CA GLN A 102 17.50 -3.74 -4.01
C GLN A 102 17.66 -3.13 -2.60
N ILE A 103 17.34 -1.85 -2.42
CA ILE A 103 17.33 -1.20 -1.10
C ILE A 103 16.33 -1.89 -0.17
N ILE A 104 15.10 -2.11 -0.63
CA ILE A 104 14.04 -2.79 0.15
C ILE A 104 14.44 -4.23 0.51
N ALA A 105 15.20 -4.90 -0.36
CA ALA A 105 15.73 -6.25 -0.13
C ALA A 105 17.02 -6.26 0.73
N GLY A 106 17.58 -5.11 1.07
CA GLY A 106 18.84 -4.99 1.81
C GLY A 106 20.09 -5.32 1.00
N THR A 107 19.99 -5.40 -0.33
CA THR A 107 21.12 -5.70 -1.24
C THR A 107 21.80 -4.45 -1.80
N ALA A 108 21.22 -3.27 -1.56
CA ALA A 108 21.85 -1.97 -1.85
C ALA A 108 21.78 -1.07 -0.61
N PRO A 109 22.79 -0.20 -0.38
CA PRO A 109 22.83 0.65 0.80
C PRO A 109 21.82 1.79 0.70
N ALA A 110 21.20 2.14 1.83
CA ALA A 110 20.43 3.36 2.01
C ALA A 110 20.37 3.75 3.49
N THR A 111 20.23 5.04 3.77
CA THR A 111 19.89 5.49 5.12
C THR A 111 18.38 5.39 5.31
N VAL A 112 17.94 4.39 6.07
CA VAL A 112 16.53 4.17 6.39
C VAL A 112 16.10 5.14 7.49
N VAL A 113 15.05 5.92 7.21
CA VAL A 113 14.43 6.86 8.15
C VAL A 113 13.34 6.15 8.96
N ARG A 114 12.55 5.29 8.30
CA ARG A 114 11.46 4.55 8.93
C ARG A 114 11.07 3.33 8.11
N GLU A 115 10.60 2.29 8.80
CA GLU A 115 9.98 1.12 8.17
C GLU A 115 8.54 0.96 8.63
N TRP A 116 7.68 0.58 7.68
CA TRP A 116 6.34 0.05 7.93
C TRP A 116 6.23 -1.33 7.28
N ASP A 117 5.13 -2.03 7.54
CA ASP A 117 4.82 -3.31 6.90
C ASP A 117 4.70 -3.21 5.38
N ASN A 118 4.26 -2.06 4.86
CA ASN A 118 3.94 -1.87 3.44
C ASN A 118 4.81 -0.81 2.73
N ALA A 119 5.65 -0.08 3.46
CA ALA A 119 6.48 0.99 2.92
C ALA A 119 7.82 1.12 3.67
N VAL A 120 8.77 1.84 3.09
CA VAL A 120 10.02 2.26 3.72
C VAL A 120 10.29 3.74 3.38
N ALA A 121 10.77 4.50 4.35
CA ALA A 121 11.27 5.85 4.14
C ALA A 121 12.79 5.85 4.15
N ILE A 122 13.41 6.49 3.16
CA ILE A 122 14.88 6.58 3.02
C ILE A 122 15.33 8.00 2.69
N LEU A 123 16.58 8.31 3.00
CA LEU A 123 17.21 9.54 2.50
C LEU A 123 17.67 9.35 1.05
N PRO A 124 17.40 10.31 0.15
CA PRO A 124 17.97 10.31 -1.19
C PRO A 124 19.47 10.63 -1.14
N LEU A 125 20.25 10.07 -2.08
CA LEU A 125 21.70 10.34 -2.18
C LEU A 125 22.04 11.80 -2.51
N GLY A 126 21.12 12.52 -3.16
CA GLY A 126 21.24 13.94 -3.49
C GLY A 126 19.93 14.66 -3.13
N GLY A 127 19.73 14.91 -1.84
CA GLY A 127 18.60 15.70 -1.35
C GLY A 127 18.52 17.08 -2.01
N VAL A 128 17.30 17.56 -2.28
CA VAL A 128 17.11 18.87 -2.92
C VAL A 128 16.95 19.98 -1.89
N THR A 129 16.49 19.63 -0.68
CA THR A 129 16.46 20.48 0.51
C THR A 129 16.89 19.65 1.72
N GLU A 130 17.26 20.32 2.81
CA GLU A 130 17.51 19.66 4.09
C GLU A 130 16.24 18.94 4.58
N GLY A 131 16.40 17.71 5.06
CA GLY A 131 15.28 16.87 5.48
C GLY A 131 14.47 16.24 4.34
N HIS A 132 14.95 16.29 3.09
CA HIS A 132 14.32 15.56 1.98
C HIS A 132 14.31 14.05 2.25
N VAL A 133 13.12 13.44 2.21
CA VAL A 133 12.91 11.99 2.38
C VAL A 133 12.15 11.41 1.19
N LEU A 134 12.44 10.17 0.83
CA LEU A 134 11.64 9.37 -0.10
C LEU A 134 10.82 8.34 0.66
N VAL A 135 9.51 8.26 0.42
CA VAL A 135 8.66 7.16 0.88
C VAL A 135 8.37 6.23 -0.29
N LEU A 136 8.75 4.96 -0.12
CA LEU A 136 8.69 3.92 -1.13
C LEU A 136 7.72 2.82 -0.66
N PRO A 137 6.78 2.35 -1.49
CA PRO A 137 6.10 1.10 -1.21
C PRO A 137 7.10 -0.06 -1.25
N ARG A 138 6.92 -1.05 -0.37
CA ARG A 138 7.64 -2.33 -0.49
C ARG A 138 7.28 -3.05 -1.79
N ARG A 139 6.07 -2.80 -2.33
CA ARG A 139 5.69 -3.26 -3.66
C ARG A 139 6.32 -2.32 -4.66
N HIS A 140 7.15 -2.86 -5.55
CA HIS A 140 7.39 -2.15 -6.80
C HIS A 140 6.04 -1.79 -7.43
N VAL A 141 5.92 -0.66 -8.06
CA VAL A 141 4.89 -0.34 -9.05
C VAL A 141 5.56 0.77 -9.83
N ASP A 142 5.43 0.79 -11.15
CA ASP A 142 6.32 1.65 -11.94
C ASP A 142 6.16 3.11 -11.57
N ASN A 143 4.94 3.54 -11.25
CA ASN A 143 4.62 4.92 -10.88
C ASN A 143 3.29 5.00 -10.10
N ALA A 144 2.92 6.21 -9.68
CA ALA A 144 1.75 6.49 -8.84
C ALA A 144 0.39 6.15 -9.50
N VAL A 145 0.33 5.97 -10.81
CA VAL A 145 -0.94 5.66 -11.51
C VAL A 145 -1.07 4.18 -11.87
N THR A 146 -0.04 3.36 -11.57
CA THR A 146 -0.04 1.93 -11.90
C THR A 146 -0.99 1.12 -11.00
N ASP A 147 -1.05 1.43 -9.70
CA ASP A 147 -1.93 0.76 -8.74
C ASP A 147 -2.43 1.79 -7.72
N PRO A 148 -3.68 2.28 -7.84
CA PRO A 148 -4.20 3.36 -6.99
C PRO A 148 -4.27 2.97 -5.50
N HIS A 149 -4.35 1.67 -5.18
CA HIS A 149 -4.38 1.23 -3.78
C HIS A 149 -2.99 1.34 -3.13
N ILE A 150 -1.95 0.90 -3.83
CA ILE A 150 -0.55 1.07 -3.37
C ILE A 150 -0.23 2.56 -3.27
N THR A 151 -0.71 3.37 -4.22
CA THR A 151 -0.58 4.83 -4.16
C THR A 151 -1.23 5.42 -2.92
N GLY A 152 -2.50 5.10 -2.65
CA GLY A 152 -3.19 5.59 -1.46
C GLY A 152 -2.51 5.18 -0.15
N GLN A 153 -2.08 3.92 -0.06
CA GLN A 153 -1.35 3.41 1.11
C GLN A 153 -0.01 4.13 1.33
N THR A 154 0.76 4.35 0.26
CA THR A 154 2.06 5.01 0.35
C THR A 154 1.89 6.50 0.69
N MET A 155 0.89 7.17 0.10
CA MET A 155 0.55 8.55 0.42
C MET A 155 0.10 8.71 1.87
N ALA A 156 -0.60 7.73 2.45
CA ALA A 156 -0.92 7.75 3.87
C ALA A 156 0.35 7.75 4.75
N ARG A 157 1.38 6.98 4.39
CA ARG A 157 2.68 6.97 5.10
C ARG A 157 3.48 8.24 4.89
N ALA A 158 3.44 8.80 3.68
CA ALA A 158 4.03 10.10 3.38
C ALA A 158 3.37 11.22 4.19
N ALA A 159 2.04 11.21 4.32
CA ALA A 159 1.31 12.18 5.13
C ALA A 159 1.60 12.02 6.63
N GLU A 160 1.65 10.78 7.14
CA GLU A 160 2.03 10.46 8.52
C GLU A 160 3.41 11.04 8.85
N LEU A 161 4.42 10.74 8.03
CA LEU A 161 5.77 11.25 8.25
C LEU A 161 5.87 12.77 8.04
N GLY A 162 5.15 13.32 7.05
CA GLY A 162 5.12 14.75 6.78
C GLY A 162 4.54 15.57 7.94
N ALA A 163 3.50 15.05 8.60
CA ALA A 163 2.91 15.69 9.79
C ALA A 163 3.91 15.77 10.96
N GLU A 164 4.78 14.78 11.09
CA GLU A 164 5.80 14.75 12.15
C GLU A 164 6.98 15.69 11.88
N LEU A 165 7.33 15.94 10.60
CA LEU A 165 8.34 16.93 10.24
C LEU A 165 7.93 18.35 10.65
N GLY A 166 6.62 18.64 10.66
CA GLY A 166 6.07 19.89 11.18
C GLY A 166 6.48 21.16 10.41
N SER A 167 7.05 21.01 9.21
CA SER A 167 7.48 22.11 8.34
C SER A 167 6.53 22.29 7.16
N ASP A 168 6.57 23.45 6.51
CA ASP A 168 6.08 23.58 5.14
C ASP A 168 6.82 22.55 4.27
N LEU A 169 6.09 21.85 3.39
CA LEU A 169 6.68 20.82 2.54
C LEU A 169 5.91 20.62 1.25
N ASN A 170 6.55 20.01 0.27
CA ASN A 170 5.88 19.45 -0.89
C ASN A 170 5.89 17.92 -0.84
N LEU A 171 4.75 17.32 -1.19
CA LEU A 171 4.64 15.92 -1.53
C LEU A 171 4.63 15.80 -3.05
N ILE A 172 5.68 15.22 -3.62
CA ILE A 172 5.87 15.17 -5.08
C ILE A 172 6.05 13.73 -5.53
N THR A 173 5.41 13.36 -6.64
CA THR A 173 5.69 12.12 -7.35
C THR A 173 5.55 12.36 -8.84
N SER A 174 6.26 11.56 -9.63
CA SER A 174 6.43 11.74 -11.07
C SER A 174 5.97 10.51 -11.83
N VAL A 175 5.33 10.72 -12.99
CA VAL A 175 4.88 9.66 -13.90
C VAL A 175 5.50 9.88 -15.27
N GLY A 176 6.52 9.07 -15.59
CA GLY A 176 7.26 9.15 -16.84
C GLY A 176 8.38 10.20 -16.84
N ALA A 177 9.34 10.02 -17.74
CA ALA A 177 10.56 10.83 -17.80
C ALA A 177 10.30 12.33 -18.04
N ALA A 178 9.30 12.66 -18.87
CA ALA A 178 8.90 14.05 -19.13
C ALA A 178 8.37 14.76 -17.87
N ALA A 179 7.83 14.01 -16.91
CA ALA A 179 7.43 14.51 -15.61
C ALA A 179 8.51 14.30 -14.55
N THR A 180 9.79 14.19 -14.96
CA THR A 180 10.99 14.02 -14.13
C THR A 180 11.15 12.69 -13.39
N GLN A 181 10.41 11.64 -13.77
CA GLN A 181 10.62 10.32 -13.18
C GLN A 181 11.94 9.70 -13.65
N THR A 182 12.87 9.45 -12.72
CA THR A 182 14.19 8.83 -13.00
C THR A 182 14.29 7.38 -12.54
N VAL A 183 13.58 7.02 -11.46
CA VAL A 183 13.48 5.64 -10.97
C VAL A 183 12.06 5.12 -11.19
N HIS A 184 11.92 4.04 -11.95
CA HIS A 184 10.66 3.37 -12.25
C HIS A 184 10.20 2.44 -11.13
N HIS A 185 10.23 2.94 -9.90
CA HIS A 185 9.60 2.38 -8.72
C HIS A 185 8.97 3.55 -8.00
N PHE A 186 7.64 3.57 -7.92
CA PHE A 186 6.86 4.66 -7.36
C PHE A 186 7.43 5.10 -6.02
N HIS A 187 7.62 6.41 -5.89
CA HIS A 187 8.15 7.03 -4.69
C HIS A 187 7.49 8.38 -4.52
N VAL A 188 7.34 8.77 -3.26
CA VAL A 188 6.86 10.10 -2.88
C VAL A 188 8.02 10.84 -2.25
N HIS A 189 8.38 11.96 -2.85
CA HIS A 189 9.31 12.92 -2.26
C HIS A 189 8.57 13.72 -1.20
N LEU A 190 9.10 13.74 0.01
CA LEU A 190 8.76 14.71 1.06
C LEU A 190 9.87 15.74 1.04
N VAL A 191 9.58 16.93 0.53
CA VAL A 191 10.57 18.00 0.35
C VAL A 191 10.21 19.14 1.29
N PRO A 192 10.88 19.27 2.44
CA PRO A 192 10.72 20.45 3.31
C PRO A 192 11.02 21.73 2.53
N ARG A 193 10.22 22.76 2.77
CA ARG A 193 10.26 24.06 2.09
C ARG A 193 10.51 25.17 3.10
N ALA A 194 11.23 26.18 2.65
CA ALA A 194 11.40 27.43 3.38
C ALA A 194 11.31 28.62 2.42
N ALA A 195 10.98 29.79 2.96
CA ALA A 195 10.98 31.01 2.16
C ALA A 195 12.38 31.26 1.56
N GLY A 196 12.46 31.37 0.24
CA GLY A 196 13.73 31.63 -0.46
C GLY A 196 14.66 30.42 -0.59
N ASP A 197 14.17 29.19 -0.43
CA ASP A 197 14.98 27.95 -0.55
C ASP A 197 15.50 27.65 -1.97
N GLY A 198 15.17 28.48 -2.95
CA GLY A 198 15.71 28.39 -4.31
C GLY A 198 15.18 27.21 -5.13
N LEU A 199 14.25 26.41 -4.62
CA LEU A 199 13.67 25.28 -5.35
C LEU A 199 12.52 25.77 -6.25
N PRO A 200 12.68 25.75 -7.59
CA PRO A 200 11.65 26.21 -8.51
C PRO A 200 10.45 25.26 -8.48
N LEU A 201 9.24 25.82 -8.45
CA LEU A 201 8.00 25.06 -8.61
C LEU A 201 7.50 25.13 -10.05
N PRO A 202 6.74 24.12 -10.53
CA PRO A 202 6.22 24.10 -11.90
C PRO A 202 5.25 25.25 -12.21
N TRP A 203 4.75 25.95 -11.17
CA TRP A 203 3.85 27.10 -11.27
C TRP A 203 4.57 28.45 -11.10
N THR A 204 5.87 28.43 -10.81
CA THR A 204 6.69 29.64 -10.80
C THR A 204 7.01 30.00 -12.25
N PRO A 205 6.85 31.27 -12.69
CA PRO A 205 7.24 31.67 -14.04
C PRO A 205 8.69 31.24 -14.30
N GLN A 206 8.87 30.33 -15.25
CA GLN A 206 10.20 29.94 -15.69
C GLN A 206 10.64 30.98 -16.72
N THR A 207 11.35 32.01 -16.24
CA THR A 207 11.97 33.04 -17.08
C THR A 207 13.27 32.55 -17.68
#